data_AF-A0A531JMQ7-F1
#
_entry.id   AF-A0A531JMQ7-F1
#
_cell.length_a   1.000
_cell.length_b   1.000
_cell.length_c   1.000
_cell.angle_alpha   90.00
_cell.angle_beta   90.00
_cell.angle_gamma   90.00
#
_symmetry.space_group_name_H-M   'P 1'
#
loop_
_entity.id
_entity.type
_entity.pdbx_description
1 polymer ?
#
loop_
_entity_poly.entity_id
_entity_poly.type
_entity_poly.pdbx_seq_one_letter_code
_entity_poly.pdbx_strand_id
1 'polypeptide(L)'
;AFVAEDAADAEQLTKDLSLFYCQFGAWFQNKKPVRQGILETLTDDEIAAMPQYAPGKIRQNLVIGEAEEVITRLKAYEALGYDQYSIWIDSGLPHGRKKKSLQLFVDKVMPAFGHGR
;
A
#
# COMPACT_ATOMS: atom_id res chain seq x y z
N ALA A 1 -4.22 4.27 -2.20
CA ALA A 1 -3.23 4.13 -3.28
C ALA A 1 -1.89 4.63 -2.78
N PHE A 2 -0.80 4.12 -3.35
CA PHE A 2 0.52 4.77 -3.30
C PHE A 2 1.01 4.97 -4.73
N VAL A 3 1.26 6.22 -5.08
CA VAL A 3 1.89 6.59 -6.35
C VAL A 3 3.39 6.63 -6.12
N ALA A 4 4.10 5.75 -6.81
CA ALA A 4 5.55 5.64 -6.78
C ALA A 4 6.18 6.63 -7.76
N GLU A 5 7.40 7.06 -7.44
CA GLU A 5 8.21 7.86 -8.37
C GLU A 5 8.67 7.05 -9.58
N ASP A 6 9.02 5.78 -9.34
CA ASP A 6 9.48 4.83 -10.34
C ASP A 6 9.19 3.38 -9.90
N ALA A 7 9.55 2.43 -10.76
CA ALA A 7 9.39 1.00 -10.49
C ALA A 7 10.14 0.51 -9.24
N ALA A 8 11.31 1.09 -8.92
CA ALA A 8 12.10 0.68 -7.77
C ALA A 8 11.45 1.14 -6.45
N ASP A 9 10.89 2.35 -6.42
CA ASP A 9 10.12 2.88 -5.30
C ASP A 9 8.84 2.03 -5.07
N ALA A 10 8.18 1.62 -6.15
CA ALA A 10 7.04 0.70 -6.08
C ALA A 10 7.41 -0.68 -5.51
N GLU A 11 8.55 -1.24 -5.94
CA GLU A 11 9.05 -2.52 -5.42
C GLU A 11 9.41 -2.42 -3.93
N GLN A 12 10.10 -1.35 -3.52
CA GLN A 12 10.47 -1.14 -2.14
C GLN A 12 9.23 -0.99 -1.24
N LEU A 13 8.25 -0.17 -1.64
CA LEU A 13 7.01 -0.05 -0.89
C LEU A 13 6.30 -1.39 -0.72
N THR A 14 6.31 -2.22 -1.76
CA THR A 14 5.68 -3.53 -1.73
C THR A 14 6.30 -4.42 -0.63
N LYS A 15 7.62 -4.36 -0.46
CA LYS A 15 8.33 -5.03 0.64
C LYS A 15 7.98 -4.43 2.00
N ASP A 16 7.95 -3.10 2.10
CA ASP A 16 7.60 -2.37 3.34
C ASP A 16 6.18 -2.75 3.81
N LEU A 17 5.21 -2.77 2.91
CA LEU A 17 3.82 -3.14 3.20
C LEU A 17 3.65 -4.64 3.48
N SER A 18 4.41 -5.51 2.80
CA SER A 18 4.46 -6.94 3.14
C SER A 18 4.85 -7.13 4.61
N LEU A 19 5.90 -6.46 5.07
CA LEU A 19 6.32 -6.51 6.47
C LEU A 19 5.23 -5.96 7.41
N PHE A 20 4.64 -4.81 7.07
CA PHE A 20 3.56 -4.21 7.85
C PHE A 20 2.38 -5.19 8.03
N TYR A 21 1.89 -5.81 6.95
CA TYR A 21 0.76 -6.74 7.03
C TYR A 21 1.10 -8.03 7.76
N CYS A 22 2.33 -8.53 7.65
CA CYS A 22 2.81 -9.65 8.46
C CYS A 22 2.78 -9.29 9.96
N GLN A 23 3.32 -8.13 10.33
CA GLN A 23 3.29 -7.65 11.71
C GLN A 23 1.86 -7.46 12.22
N PHE A 24 1.02 -6.77 11.46
CA PHE A 24 -0.39 -6.55 11.82
C PHE A 24 -1.15 -7.86 11.94
N GLY A 25 -0.96 -8.80 11.00
CA GLY A 25 -1.62 -10.10 11.02
C GLY A 25 -1.20 -10.95 12.21
N ALA A 26 0.08 -10.94 12.58
CA ALA A 26 0.58 -11.62 13.78
C ALA A 26 0.08 -10.96 15.07
N TRP A 27 0.03 -9.63 15.10
CA TRP A 27 -0.52 -8.84 16.21
C TRP A 27 -2.01 -9.12 16.41
N PHE A 28 -2.81 -9.07 15.35
CA PHE A 28 -4.24 -9.36 15.36
C PHE A 28 -4.56 -10.78 15.85
N GLN A 29 -3.68 -11.73 15.55
CA GLN A 29 -3.79 -13.14 15.98
C GLN A 29 -3.17 -13.42 17.36
N ASN A 30 -2.63 -12.40 18.06
CA ASN A 30 -1.93 -12.55 19.33
C ASN A 30 -0.79 -13.59 19.31
N LYS A 31 -0.05 -13.70 18.19
CA LYS A 31 0.98 -14.73 18.01
C LYS A 31 2.25 -14.50 18.84
N LYS A 32 2.49 -13.28 19.30
CA LYS A 32 3.66 -12.90 20.11
C LYS A 32 3.27 -11.93 21.23
N PRO A 33 4.11 -11.79 22.26
CA PRO A 33 3.93 -10.78 23.30
C PRO A 33 3.90 -9.37 22.72
N VAL A 34 3.06 -8.51 23.30
CA VAL A 34 2.98 -7.09 23.00
C VAL A 34 3.48 -6.30 24.20
N ARG A 35 4.36 -5.32 23.97
CA ARG A 35 4.85 -4.40 25.00
C ARG A 35 4.67 -2.97 24.51
N GLN A 36 3.94 -2.15 25.26
CA GLN A 36 3.65 -0.75 24.89
C GLN A 36 3.03 -0.60 23.48
N GLY A 37 2.12 -1.52 23.11
CA GLY A 37 1.47 -1.52 21.80
C GLY A 37 2.34 -2.02 20.64
N ILE A 38 3.57 -2.45 20.91
CA ILE A 38 4.51 -2.95 19.91
C ILE A 38 4.61 -4.48 20.04
N LEU A 39 4.37 -5.18 18.93
CA LEU A 39 4.59 -6.63 18.84
C LEU A 39 6.10 -6.90 18.80
N GLU A 40 6.54 -7.97 19.45
CA GLU A 40 7.89 -8.49 19.26
C GLU A 40 8.19 -8.76 17.77
N THR A 41 9.41 -8.47 17.33
CA THR A 41 9.83 -8.58 15.93
C THR A 41 9.61 -9.99 15.39
N LEU A 42 9.08 -10.09 14.17
CA LEU A 42 8.93 -11.35 13.46
C LEU A 42 10.27 -11.79 12.87
N THR A 43 10.53 -13.09 12.86
CA THR A 43 11.65 -13.68 12.12
C THR A 43 11.30 -13.79 10.63
N ASP A 44 12.33 -13.97 9.80
CA ASP A 44 12.15 -14.15 8.36
C ASP A 44 11.30 -15.40 8.05
N ASP A 45 11.46 -16.49 8.81
CA ASP A 45 10.65 -17.71 8.66
C ASP A 45 9.17 -17.46 9.00
N GLU A 46 8.89 -16.67 10.04
CA GLU A 46 7.53 -16.31 10.42
C GLU A 46 6.86 -15.42 9.36
N ILE A 47 7.62 -14.51 8.74
CA ILE A 47 7.15 -13.69 7.62
C ILE A 47 6.89 -14.57 6.40
N ALA A 48 7.82 -15.47 6.06
CA ALA A 48 7.70 -16.39 4.93
C ALA A 48 6.51 -17.35 5.06
N ALA A 49 6.13 -17.71 6.30
CA ALA A 49 4.96 -18.54 6.59
C ALA A 49 3.60 -17.83 6.34
N MET A 50 3.60 -16.55 5.91
CA MET A 50 2.39 -15.79 5.56
C MET A 50 2.37 -15.42 4.06
N PRO A 51 2.26 -16.40 3.15
CA PRO A 51 2.36 -16.17 1.71
C PRO A 51 1.26 -15.26 1.14
N GLN A 52 0.13 -15.10 1.84
CA GLN A 52 -0.92 -14.14 1.48
C GLN A 52 -0.45 -12.68 1.54
N TYR A 53 0.61 -12.39 2.32
CA TYR A 53 1.23 -11.07 2.42
C TYR A 53 2.53 -10.94 1.63
N ALA A 54 2.93 -11.97 0.86
CA ALA A 54 4.13 -11.91 0.05
C ALA A 54 4.13 -10.66 -0.86
N PRO A 55 5.29 -10.04 -1.15
CA PRO A 55 5.36 -8.80 -1.93
C PRO A 55 4.56 -8.84 -3.23
N GLY A 56 4.66 -9.92 -4.01
CA GLY A 56 3.87 -10.06 -5.25
C GLY A 56 2.35 -9.99 -5.03
N LYS A 57 1.85 -10.53 -3.91
CA LYS A 57 0.42 -10.44 -3.54
C LYS A 57 0.04 -9.04 -3.11
N ILE A 58 0.91 -8.34 -2.39
CA ILE A 58 0.68 -6.94 -2.02
C ILE A 58 0.61 -6.06 -3.27
N ARG A 59 1.56 -6.19 -4.20
CA ARG A 59 1.57 -5.44 -5.47
C ARG A 59 0.34 -5.73 -6.32
N GLN A 60 -0.11 -6.99 -6.32
CA GLN A 60 -1.30 -7.41 -7.05
C GLN A 60 -2.58 -6.85 -6.41
N ASN A 61 -2.72 -6.88 -5.09
CA ASN A 61 -3.98 -6.62 -4.40
C ASN A 61 -4.18 -5.14 -4.03
N LEU A 62 -3.11 -4.38 -3.83
CA LEU A 62 -3.18 -2.96 -3.47
C LEU A 62 -2.94 -2.07 -4.69
N VAL A 63 -3.52 -0.86 -4.65
CA VAL A 63 -3.28 0.17 -5.65
C VAL A 63 -1.91 0.81 -5.38
N ILE A 64 -0.87 0.21 -5.94
CA ILE A 64 0.53 0.64 -5.89
C ILE A 64 1.01 0.76 -7.34
N GLY A 65 1.92 1.68 -7.64
CA GLY A 65 2.58 1.77 -8.93
C GLY A 65 2.88 3.20 -9.35
N GLU A 66 3.42 3.35 -10.55
CA GLU A 66 3.54 4.67 -11.17
C GLU A 66 2.16 5.25 -11.50
N ALA A 67 2.11 6.55 -11.81
CA ALA A 67 0.84 7.27 -11.97
C ALA A 67 -0.10 6.61 -12.99
N GLU A 68 0.39 6.18 -14.15
CA GLU A 68 -0.42 5.53 -15.20
C GLU A 68 -0.98 4.18 -14.75
N GLU A 69 -0.22 3.40 -13.98
CA GLU A 69 -0.69 2.13 -13.43
C GLU A 69 -1.81 2.35 -12.41
N VAL A 70 -1.64 3.37 -11.55
CA VAL A 70 -2.65 3.77 -10.57
C VAL A 70 -3.91 4.27 -11.28
N ILE A 71 -3.78 5.14 -12.29
CA ILE A 71 -4.91 5.63 -13.09
C ILE A 71 -5.65 4.45 -13.74
N THR A 72 -4.94 3.57 -14.42
CA THR A 72 -5.53 2.40 -15.10
C THR A 72 -6.35 1.56 -14.13
N ARG A 73 -5.80 1.30 -12.94
CA ARG A 73 -6.46 0.50 -11.90
C ARG A 73 -7.70 1.21 -11.33
N LEU A 74 -7.62 2.51 -11.09
CA LEU A 74 -8.76 3.29 -10.60
C LEU A 74 -9.85 3.47 -11.67
N LYS A 75 -9.49 3.58 -12.96
CA LYS A 75 -10.45 3.58 -14.08
C LYS A 75 -11.17 2.25 -14.21
N ALA A 76 -10.52 1.13 -13.90
CA ALA A 76 -11.21 -0.15 -13.80
C ALA A 76 -12.26 -0.16 -12.67
N TYR A 77 -12.00 0.51 -11.54
CA TYR A 77 -13.00 0.68 -10.48
C TYR A 77 -14.12 1.64 -10.91
N GLU A 78 -13.81 2.74 -11.58
CA GLU A 78 -14.81 3.66 -12.16
C GLU A 78 -15.75 2.91 -13.13
N ALA A 79 -15.22 2.05 -13.98
CA ALA A 79 -16.01 1.23 -14.92
C ALA A 79 -16.93 0.21 -14.23
N LEU A 80 -16.62 -0.18 -12.99
CA LEU A 80 -17.50 -1.02 -12.15
C LEU A 80 -18.62 -0.20 -11.47
N GLY A 81 -18.63 1.12 -11.64
CA GLY A 81 -19.64 2.03 -11.09
C GLY A 81 -19.26 2.72 -9.79
N TYR A 82 -18.00 2.59 -9.32
CA TYR A 82 -17.53 3.31 -8.13
C TYR A 82 -17.19 4.77 -8.48
N ASP A 83 -17.74 5.72 -7.73
CA ASP A 83 -17.54 7.17 -7.93
C ASP A 83 -16.74 7.85 -6.81
N GLN A 84 -16.37 7.10 -5.77
CA GLN A 84 -15.59 7.58 -4.63
C GLN A 84 -14.37 6.69 -4.40
N TYR A 85 -13.23 7.33 -4.16
CA TYR A 85 -11.98 6.64 -3.83
C TYR A 85 -11.36 7.25 -2.58
N SER A 86 -11.11 6.41 -1.57
CA SER A 86 -10.43 6.80 -0.33
C SER A 86 -9.00 6.29 -0.31
N ILE A 87 -8.07 7.15 0.11
CA ILE A 87 -6.66 6.82 0.25
C ILE A 87 -6.34 6.60 1.72
N TRP A 88 -5.82 5.42 2.03
CA TRP A 88 -5.05 5.19 3.26
C TRP A 88 -3.57 5.38 2.96
N ILE A 89 -2.90 6.25 3.71
CA ILE A 89 -1.51 6.68 3.46
C ILE A 89 -0.54 6.36 4.61
N ASP A 90 -1.03 5.88 5.75
CA ASP A 90 -0.21 5.72 6.95
C ASP A 90 0.00 4.24 7.32
N SER A 91 1.13 3.68 6.90
CA SER A 91 1.54 2.30 7.12
C SER A 91 2.93 2.19 7.78
N GLY A 92 3.33 3.22 8.55
CA GLY A 92 4.67 3.29 9.15
C GLY A 92 5.75 3.86 8.23
N LEU A 93 5.37 4.39 7.06
CA LEU A 93 6.30 5.04 6.13
C LEU A 93 6.81 6.39 6.66
N PRO A 94 8.05 6.80 6.31
CA PRO A 94 8.55 8.13 6.63
C PRO A 94 7.64 9.24 6.08
N HIS A 95 7.47 10.31 6.85
CA HIS A 95 6.62 11.45 6.48
C HIS A 95 6.92 11.99 5.06
N GLY A 96 8.21 12.12 4.71
CA GLY A 96 8.63 12.60 3.39
C GLY A 96 8.14 11.73 2.24
N ARG A 97 8.21 10.40 2.36
CA ARG A 97 7.71 9.46 1.34
C ARG A 97 6.20 9.53 1.21
N LYS A 98 5.47 9.59 2.33
CA LYS A 98 4.02 9.79 2.33
C LYS A 98 3.62 11.08 1.60
N LYS A 99 4.24 12.21 1.97
CA LYS A 99 3.98 13.51 1.34
C LYS A 99 4.26 13.47 -0.16
N LYS A 100 5.37 12.87 -0.58
CA LYS A 100 5.75 12.75 -2.00
C LYS A 100 4.71 11.94 -2.78
N SER A 101 4.28 10.79 -2.27
CA SER A 101 3.26 9.96 -2.92
C SER A 101 1.90 10.68 -3.02
N LEU A 102 1.50 11.41 -1.97
CA LEU A 102 0.28 12.22 -1.99
C LEU A 102 0.38 13.34 -3.05
N GLN A 103 1.52 14.02 -3.13
CA GLN A 103 1.74 15.06 -4.14
C GLN A 103 1.65 14.49 -5.55
N LEU A 104 2.29 13.34 -5.82
CA LEU A 104 2.18 12.64 -7.11
C LEU A 104 0.74 12.24 -7.43
N PHE A 105 -0.01 11.77 -6.43
CA PHE A 105 -1.44 11.46 -6.61
C PHE A 105 -2.24 12.69 -7.03
N VAL A 106 -2.06 13.82 -6.33
CA VAL A 106 -2.73 15.08 -6.64
C VAL A 106 -2.35 15.60 -8.03
N ASP A 107 -1.07 15.59 -8.37
CA ASP A 107 -0.57 16.21 -9.60
C ASP A 107 -0.77 15.35 -10.84
N LYS A 108 -0.75 14.01 -10.69
CA LYS A 108 -0.72 13.07 -11.83
C LYS A 108 -1.95 12.19 -11.93
N VAL A 109 -2.55 11.78 -10.82
CA VAL A 109 -3.67 10.82 -10.82
C VAL A 109 -5.00 11.55 -10.83
N MET A 110 -5.24 12.49 -9.90
CA MET A 110 -6.52 13.19 -9.79
C MET A 110 -7.01 13.84 -11.10
N PRO A 111 -6.16 14.50 -11.93
CA PRO A 111 -6.61 15.12 -13.17
C PRO A 111 -7.27 14.15 -14.17
N ALA A 112 -6.95 12.86 -14.14
CA ALA A 112 -7.56 11.84 -15.01
C ALA A 112 -9.04 11.53 -14.67
N PHE A 113 -9.55 12.04 -13.54
CA PHE A 113 -10.91 11.81 -13.05
C PHE A 113 -11.76 13.09 -12.99
N GLY A 114 -11.21 14.24 -13.43
CA GLY A 114 -11.83 15.57 -13.31
C GLY A 114 -13.03 15.85 -14.23
N HIS A 115 -13.78 14.83 -14.67
CA HIS A 115 -14.96 14.97 -15.54
C HIS A 115 -16.25 14.37 -14.94
N GLY A 116 -16.29 14.13 -13.62
CA GLY A 116 -17.45 13.57 -12.91
C GLY A 116 -18.08 14.55 -11.92
N ARG A 117 -19.13 15.24 -12.39
CA ARG A 117 -19.96 16.30 -11.77
C ARG A 117 -19.30 17.65 -11.49
#